data_AF-A0A842SGM6-F1
#
_entry.id   AF-A0A842SGM6-F1
#
_cell.length_a   1.000
_cell.length_b   1.000
_cell.length_c   1.000
_cell.angle_alpha   90.00
_cell.angle_beta   90.00
_cell.angle_gamma   90.00
#
_symmetry.space_group_name_H-M   'P 1'
#
loop_
_entity.id
_entity.type
_entity.pdbx_description
1 polymer ?
#
loop_
_entity_poly.entity_id
_entity_poly.type
_entity_poly.pdbx_seq_one_letter_code
_entity_poly.pdbx_strand_id
1 'polypeptide(L)'
;MFTIYTIVNNKMSSTVATRLPEKDIREIEKFAEEEHTDKSNFLKKLIYKSLREYKIRRAFKLYSQKQISLGSVAKQANVSMWEVFGLMAEYKVNLNYGIHEFKEDIKYKE
;
A
#
# COMPACT_ATOMS: atom_id res chain seq x y z
N MET A 1 37.36 -9.51 20.37
CA MET A 1 36.16 -9.47 21.23
C MET A 1 35.35 -8.25 20.80
N PHE A 2 34.12 -8.48 20.32
CA PHE A 2 33.40 -7.65 19.36
C PHE A 2 32.82 -6.36 19.96
N THR A 3 33.50 -5.22 19.76
CA THR A 3 33.03 -3.88 20.19
C THR A 3 32.47 -3.05 19.02
N ILE A 4 31.86 -3.67 17.99
CA ILE A 4 31.41 -2.94 16.77
C ILE A 4 29.98 -3.27 16.33
N TYR A 5 29.19 -4.06 17.07
CA TYR A 5 27.83 -4.41 16.64
C TYR A 5 26.75 -3.38 17.02
N THR A 6 27.14 -2.12 17.23
CA THR A 6 26.22 -1.00 17.29
C THR A 6 26.35 -0.19 16.00
N ILE A 7 26.22 -0.85 14.85
CA ILE A 7 25.80 -0.16 13.63
C ILE A 7 24.34 0.20 13.88
N VAL A 8 24.12 1.34 14.53
CA VAL A 8 22.84 2.05 14.50
C VAL A 8 22.51 2.18 13.03
N ASN A 9 21.49 1.43 12.62
CA ASN A 9 20.94 1.43 11.29
C ASN A 9 20.42 2.86 11.02
N ASN A 10 21.28 3.74 10.51
CA ASN A 10 20.96 5.14 10.25
C ASN A 10 19.99 5.20 9.07
N LYS A 11 18.70 4.99 9.33
CA LYS A 11 17.64 5.31 8.38
C LYS A 11 17.60 6.84 8.26
N MET A 12 18.09 7.36 7.14
CA MET A 12 17.93 8.76 6.77
C MET A 12 16.45 9.14 6.85
N SER A 13 16.09 9.96 7.82
CA SER A 13 14.76 10.53 7.97
C SER A 13 14.79 11.96 7.46
N SER A 14 13.78 12.35 6.69
CA SER A 14 13.61 13.71 6.20
C SER A 14 12.34 14.32 6.76
N THR A 15 12.37 15.62 7.04
CA THR A 15 11.23 16.36 7.56
C THR A 15 10.32 16.79 6.41
N VAL A 16 9.03 16.47 6.52
CA VAL A 16 7.98 16.97 5.62
C VAL A 16 7.14 17.97 6.42
N ALA A 17 7.10 19.23 5.99
CA ALA A 17 6.29 20.27 6.61
C ALA A 17 5.09 20.60 5.72
N THR A 18 3.89 20.62 6.31
CA THR A 18 2.67 21.07 5.65
C THR A 18 1.78 21.80 6.65
N ARG A 19 0.95 22.73 6.17
CA ARG A 19 -0.03 23.43 7.01
C ARG A 19 -1.32 22.63 7.04
N LEU A 20 -1.83 22.38 8.24
CA LEU A 20 -3.12 21.74 8.47
C LEU A 20 -4.04 22.68 9.27
N PRO A 21 -5.37 22.60 9.05
CA PRO A 21 -6.34 23.26 9.92
C PRO A 21 -6.13 22.89 11.39
N GLU A 22 -6.29 23.86 12.28
CA GLU A 22 -6.08 23.67 13.73
C GLU A 22 -6.99 22.58 14.31
N LYS A 23 -8.20 22.43 13.76
CA LYS A 23 -9.14 21.35 14.13
C LYS A 23 -8.55 19.95 13.92
N ASP A 24 -7.84 19.73 12.81
CA ASP A 24 -7.31 18.42 12.44
C ASP A 24 -6.08 18.10 13.30
N ILE A 25 -5.28 19.12 13.64
CA ILE A 25 -4.14 18.98 14.56
C ILE A 25 -4.63 18.57 15.96
N ARG A 26 -5.68 19.22 16.48
CA ARG A 26 -6.28 18.88 17.78
C ARG A 26 -6.83 17.45 17.80
N GLU A 27 -7.46 17.02 16.71
CA GLU A 27 -7.98 15.66 16.59
C GLU A 27 -6.85 14.61 16.57
N ILE A 28 -5.78 14.87 15.82
CA ILE A 28 -4.57 14.03 15.79
C ILE A 28 -3.95 13.92 17.19
N GLU A 29 -3.84 15.03 17.92
CA GLU A 29 -3.28 15.05 19.28
C GLU A 29 -4.14 14.23 20.24
N LYS A 30 -5.46 14.41 20.20
CA LYS A 30 -6.40 13.63 21.01
C LYS A 30 -6.25 12.12 20.75
N PHE A 31 -6.23 11.68 19.50
CA PHE A 31 -6.08 10.26 19.18
C PHE A 31 -4.70 9.70 19.51
N ALA A 32 -3.64 10.51 19.42
CA ALA A 32 -2.31 10.12 19.86
C ALA A 32 -2.30 9.86 21.38
N GLU A 33 -2.95 10.72 22.16
CA GLU A 33 -3.11 10.53 23.62
C GLU A 33 -3.91 9.27 23.96
N GLU A 34 -5.03 9.04 23.26
CA GLU A 34 -5.86 7.83 23.43
C GLU A 34 -5.09 6.53 23.11
N GLU A 35 -4.18 6.56 22.12
CA GLU A 35 -3.31 5.42 21.77
C GLU A 35 -2.00 5.38 22.59
N HIS A 36 -1.83 6.27 23.57
CA HIS A 36 -0.61 6.39 24.39
C HIS A 36 0.68 6.52 23.56
N THR A 37 0.63 7.32 22.50
CA THR A 37 1.76 7.57 21.59
C THR A 37 1.96 9.07 21.38
N ASP A 38 3.14 9.49 20.90
CA ASP A 38 3.35 10.89 20.54
C ASP A 38 2.72 11.22 19.17
N LYS A 39 2.43 12.51 18.97
CA LYS A 39 1.88 13.05 17.72
C LYS A 39 2.66 12.61 16.47
N SER A 40 4.00 12.55 16.53
CA SER A 40 4.82 12.21 15.36
C SER A 40 4.68 10.74 15.00
N ASN A 41 4.64 9.85 15.98
CA ASN A 41 4.47 8.42 15.75
C ASN A 41 3.05 8.08 15.31
N PHE A 42 2.03 8.71 15.90
CA PHE A 42 0.66 8.59 15.41
C PHE A 42 0.52 9.07 13.96
N LEU A 43 1.08 10.24 13.63
CA LEU A 43 1.03 10.76 12.27
C LEU A 43 1.77 9.85 11.27
N LYS A 44 2.94 9.30 11.64
CA LYS A 44 3.63 8.30 10.81
C LYS A 44 2.76 7.07 10.55
N LYS A 45 2.08 6.55 11.58
CA LYS A 45 1.15 5.42 11.46
C LYS A 45 0.05 5.71 10.44
N LEU A 46 -0.60 6.89 10.55
CA LEU A 46 -1.63 7.34 9.60
C LEU A 46 -1.09 7.45 8.17
N ILE A 47 0.09 8.07 8.00
CA ILE A 47 0.72 8.24 6.70
C ILE A 47 1.07 6.89 6.08
N TYR A 48 1.66 5.95 6.83
CA TYR A 48 2.00 4.64 6.30
C TYR A 48 0.77 3.84 5.86
N LYS A 49 -0.30 3.88 6.66
CA LYS A 49 -1.59 3.26 6.28
C LYS A 49 -2.13 3.87 4.99
N SER A 50 -2.20 5.19 4.93
CA SER A 50 -2.72 5.93 3.78
C SER A 50 -1.88 5.70 2.52
N LEU A 51 -0.55 5.66 2.64
CA LEU A 51 0.35 5.37 1.52
C LEU A 51 0.17 3.95 0.99
N ARG A 52 -0.01 2.96 1.88
CA ARG A 52 -0.31 1.58 1.46
C ARG A 52 -1.61 1.52 0.67
N GLU A 53 -2.68 2.11 1.20
CA GLU A 53 -3.98 2.16 0.53
C GLU A 53 -3.91 2.88 -0.82
N TYR A 54 -3.19 4.00 -0.89
CA TYR A 54 -2.99 4.75 -2.13
C TYR A 54 -2.29 3.93 -3.21
N LYS A 55 -1.22 3.20 -2.85
CA LYS A 55 -0.49 2.32 -3.78
C LYS A 55 -1.40 1.22 -4.33
N ILE A 56 -2.18 0.57 -3.46
CA ILE A 56 -3.13 -0.48 -3.85
C ILE A 56 -4.17 0.08 -4.83
N ARG A 57 -4.83 1.19 -4.49
CA ARG A 57 -5.83 1.85 -5.35
C ARG A 57 -5.24 2.22 -6.72
N ARG A 58 -4.04 2.81 -6.73
CA ARG A 58 -3.36 3.21 -7.96
C ARG A 58 -3.05 1.99 -8.83
N ALA A 59 -2.49 0.93 -8.25
CA ALA A 59 -2.13 -0.27 -8.99
C ALA A 59 -3.36 -0.94 -9.62
N PHE A 60 -4.45 -1.08 -8.85
CA PHE A 60 -5.69 -1.65 -9.37
C PHE A 60 -6.36 -0.78 -10.44
N LYS A 61 -6.26 0.55 -10.33
CA LYS A 61 -6.72 1.46 -11.39
C LYS A 61 -5.96 1.22 -12.70
N LEU A 62 -4.63 1.10 -12.64
CA LEU A 62 -3.81 0.81 -13.83
C LEU A 62 -4.11 -0.57 -14.42
N TYR A 63 -4.34 -1.57 -13.56
CA TYR A 63 -4.74 -2.91 -14.00
C TYR A 63 -6.10 -2.90 -14.71
N SER A 64 -7.09 -2.20 -14.15
CA SER A 64 -8.41 -2.06 -14.76
C SER A 64 -8.36 -1.35 -16.12
N GLN A 65 -7.35 -0.49 -16.33
CA GLN A 65 -7.07 0.18 -17.60
C GLN A 65 -6.21 -0.66 -18.56
N LYS A 66 -5.94 -1.94 -18.23
CA LYS A 66 -5.08 -2.86 -18.99
C LYS A 66 -3.64 -2.36 -19.21
N GLN A 67 -3.16 -1.45 -18.36
CA GLN A 67 -1.81 -0.89 -18.47
C GLN A 67 -0.75 -1.74 -17.78
N ILE A 68 -1.15 -2.53 -16.79
CA ILE A 68 -0.27 -3.44 -16.05
C ILE A 68 -0.94 -4.81 -15.87
N SER A 69 -0.15 -5.85 -15.68
CA SER A 69 -0.65 -7.19 -15.35
C SER A 69 -1.01 -7.31 -13.87
N LEU A 70 -1.75 -8.37 -13.50
CA LEU A 70 -2.12 -8.62 -12.11
C LEU A 70 -0.87 -8.88 -11.22
N GLY A 71 0.15 -9.55 -11.75
CA GLY A 71 1.43 -9.70 -11.05
C GLY A 71 2.17 -8.37 -10.83
N SER A 72 2.00 -7.40 -11.75
CA SER A 72 2.52 -6.05 -11.56
C SER A 72 1.77 -5.27 -10.48
N VAL A 73 0.50 -5.60 -10.20
CA VAL A 73 -0.24 -5.04 -9.05
C VAL A 73 0.45 -5.42 -7.75
N ALA A 74 0.78 -6.71 -7.56
CA ALA A 74 1.48 -7.19 -6.36
C ALA A 74 2.79 -6.41 -6.12
N LYS A 75 3.60 -6.24 -7.18
CA LYS A 75 4.86 -5.50 -7.13
C LYS A 75 4.67 -4.02 -6.78
N GLN A 76 3.73 -3.33 -7.42
CA GLN A 76 3.52 -1.89 -7.19
C GLN A 76 2.86 -1.58 -5.84
N ALA A 77 1.96 -2.45 -5.39
CA ALA A 77 1.32 -2.35 -4.08
C ALA A 77 2.21 -2.85 -2.93
N ASN A 78 3.33 -3.52 -3.26
CA ASN A 78 4.22 -4.17 -2.30
C ASN A 78 3.47 -5.15 -1.39
N VAL A 79 2.71 -6.03 -2.02
CA VAL A 79 1.94 -7.10 -1.38
C VAL A 79 2.23 -8.42 -2.09
N SER A 80 1.97 -9.53 -1.42
CA SER A 80 2.03 -10.86 -2.03
C SER A 80 0.91 -11.06 -3.06
N MET A 81 1.10 -12.04 -3.94
CA MET A 81 0.07 -12.41 -4.92
C MET A 81 -1.22 -12.88 -4.23
N TRP A 82 -1.11 -13.57 -3.10
CA TRP A 82 -2.24 -14.01 -2.28
C TRP A 82 -3.05 -12.84 -1.74
N GLU A 83 -2.38 -11.80 -1.24
CA GLU A 83 -3.05 -10.58 -0.81
C GLU A 83 -3.76 -9.88 -1.98
N VAL A 84 -3.20 -9.89 -3.20
CA VAL A 84 -3.88 -9.31 -4.37
C VAL A 84 -5.25 -9.94 -4.59
N PHE A 85 -5.38 -11.27 -4.51
CA PHE A 85 -6.67 -11.94 -4.68
C PHE A 85 -7.69 -11.53 -3.62
N GLY A 86 -7.27 -11.38 -2.36
CA GLY A 86 -8.15 -10.86 -1.30
C GLY A 86 -8.57 -9.40 -1.56
N LEU A 87 -7.61 -8.57 -1.96
CA LEU A 87 -7.85 -7.16 -2.26
C LEU A 87 -8.74 -6.97 -3.50
N MET A 88 -8.73 -7.87 -4.48
CA MET A 88 -9.62 -7.77 -5.65
C MET A 88 -11.10 -7.74 -5.25
N ALA A 89 -11.50 -8.52 -4.23
CA ALA A 89 -12.86 -8.50 -3.71
C ALA A 89 -13.18 -7.18 -3.00
N GLU A 90 -12.27 -6.69 -2.16
CA GLU A 90 -12.41 -5.44 -1.42
C GLU A 90 -12.54 -4.22 -2.36
N TYR A 91 -11.72 -4.18 -3.41
CA TYR A 91 -11.67 -3.08 -4.38
C TYR A 91 -12.62 -3.29 -5.58
N LYS A 92 -13.42 -4.37 -5.59
CA LYS A 92 -14.38 -4.71 -6.65
C LYS A 92 -13.77 -4.73 -8.06
N VAL A 93 -12.56 -5.29 -8.16
CA VAL A 93 -11.84 -5.42 -9.42
C VAL A 93 -12.03 -6.83 -9.97
N ASN A 94 -12.58 -6.93 -11.18
CA ASN A 94 -12.71 -8.21 -11.86
C ASN A 94 -11.37 -8.66 -12.45
N LEU A 95 -11.20 -9.97 -12.59
CA LEU A 95 -10.15 -10.48 -13.45
C LEU A 95 -10.40 -9.97 -14.87
N ASN A 96 -9.39 -9.34 -15.47
CA ASN A 96 -9.30 -9.15 -16.91
C ASN A 96 -9.04 -10.52 -17.57
N TYR A 97 -9.94 -11.47 -17.33
CA TYR A 97 -9.95 -12.80 -17.91
C TYR A 97 -11.38 -13.06 -18.39
N GLY A 98 -11.60 -12.85 -19.69
CA GLY A 98 -12.88 -13.00 -20.35
C GLY A 98 -12.97 -14.30 -21.15
N ILE A 99 -14.16 -14.55 -21.70
CA ILE A 99 -14.47 -15.71 -22.56
C ILE A 99 -13.52 -15.80 -23.76
N HIS A 100 -13.01 -14.67 -24.24
CA HIS A 100 -12.08 -14.63 -25.37
C HIS A 100 -10.72 -15.24 -25.01
N GLU A 101 -10.09 -14.79 -23.92
CA GLU A 101 -8.81 -15.32 -23.43
C GLU A 101 -8.93 -16.81 -23.10
N PHE A 102 -10.04 -17.22 -22.47
CA PHE A 102 -10.33 -18.64 -22.21
C PHE A 102 -10.45 -19.49 -23.48
N LYS A 103 -11.09 -18.98 -24.53
CA LYS A 103 -11.21 -19.69 -25.81
C LYS A 103 -9.88 -19.83 -26.53
N GLU A 104 -8.99 -18.85 -26.41
CA GLU A 104 -7.64 -18.95 -26.97
C GLU A 104 -6.81 -20.00 -26.23
N ASP A 105 -6.84 -20.01 -24.89
CA ASP A 105 -6.10 -21.01 -24.09
C ASP A 105 -6.54 -22.46 -24.39
N ILE A 106 -7.83 -22.69 -24.65
CA ILE A 106 -8.35 -24.01 -25.02
C ILE A 106 -7.87 -24.45 -26.41
N LYS A 107 -7.76 -23.52 -27.36
CA LYS A 107 -7.32 -23.83 -28.73
C LYS A 107 -5.89 -24.36 -28.81
N TYR A 108 -5.04 -24.02 -27.85
CA TYR A 108 -3.63 -24.46 -27.83
C TYR A 108 -3.42 -25.83 -27.15
N LYS A 109 -4.49 -26.54 -26.76
CA LYS A 109 -4.42 -27.86 -26.12
C LYS A 109 -4.81 -29.04 -27.02
N GLU A 110 -5.04 -28.81 -28.32
CA GLU A 110 -5.20 -29.85 -29.35
C GLU A 110 -4.00 -29.87 -30.30
#